data_AF-W1NMH0-F1
#
_entry.id   AF-W1NMH0-F1
#
_cell.length_a   1.000
_cell.length_b   1.000
_cell.length_c   1.000
_cell.angle_alpha   90.00
_cell.angle_beta   90.00
_cell.angle_gamma   90.00
#
_symmetry.space_group_name_H-M   'P 1'
#
loop_
_entity.id
_entity.type
_entity.pdbx_description
1 polymer ?
#
loop_
_entity_poly.entity_id
_entity_poly.type
_entity_poly.pdbx_seq_one_letter_code
_entity_poly.pdbx_strand_id
1 'polypeptide(L)'
;MTAAVSSAAACCGSSGWQAPEQLLYGRQTKAIDIFSLGCILYFCMTKGRHPFGEPLERDLNISNGKIDLRLVDCIPEADDLLSRMLAHDLTMRPTAQEVLLHPLFWTDEWRLQFLKETSDRIESAHEKSNLVVAIEEIHLTARHKRWDKKLGAAFISNVKSGPRRYNFHSICDLIRVIRNYSIHYNQLPINIQKLLGPLPSGFYGYFASRFPNLLMEIHKIVYQYHREEEWYENFVERMRRANGRF
;
A
#
# COMPACT_ATOMS: atom_id res chain seq x y z
N MET A 1 -41.26 44.90 0.11
CA MET A 1 -40.03 44.45 0.79
C MET A 1 -40.33 43.14 1.46
N THR A 2 -40.11 42.02 0.77
CA THR A 2 -40.19 40.67 1.32
C THR A 2 -38.77 40.16 1.41
N ALA A 3 -38.26 40.05 2.64
CA ALA A 3 -36.94 39.52 2.92
C ALA A 3 -36.92 38.03 2.54
N ALA A 4 -36.01 37.67 1.63
CA ALA A 4 -35.71 36.28 1.32
C ALA A 4 -35.04 35.66 2.55
N VAL A 5 -35.70 34.65 3.14
CA VAL A 5 -35.07 33.76 4.10
C VAL A 5 -34.04 32.96 3.31
N SER A 6 -32.76 33.30 3.48
CA SER A 6 -31.66 32.50 2.94
C SER A 6 -31.71 31.15 3.66
N SER A 7 -32.20 30.14 2.95
CA SER A 7 -32.11 28.74 3.36
C SER A 7 -30.63 28.40 3.47
N ALA A 8 -30.08 28.44 4.68
CA ALA A 8 -28.83 27.79 4.99
C ALA A 8 -28.98 26.33 4.56
N ALA A 9 -28.16 25.90 3.61
CA ALA A 9 -28.14 24.52 3.13
C ALA A 9 -28.08 23.58 4.34
N ALA A 10 -29.21 22.96 4.66
CA ALA A 10 -29.28 21.97 5.71
C ALA A 10 -28.23 20.90 5.40
N CYS A 11 -27.25 20.75 6.29
CA CYS A 11 -26.18 19.76 6.17
C CYS A 11 -26.81 18.36 6.13
N CYS A 12 -27.01 17.85 4.92
CA CYS A 12 -27.63 16.56 4.62
C CYS A 12 -26.60 15.42 4.71
N GLY A 13 -25.97 15.25 5.87
CA GLY A 13 -25.06 14.16 6.17
C GLY A 13 -25.47 13.39 7.42
N SER A 14 -25.21 12.08 7.44
CA SER A 14 -25.39 11.29 8.66
C SER A 14 -24.28 11.61 9.65
N SER A 15 -24.65 12.08 10.84
CA SER A 15 -23.71 12.39 11.93
C SER A 15 -22.74 11.22 12.16
N GLY A 16 -21.47 11.55 12.40
CA GLY A 16 -20.37 10.63 12.57
C GLY A 16 -19.72 10.13 11.27
N TRP A 17 -20.28 10.43 10.10
CA TRP A 17 -19.74 10.02 8.79
C TRP A 17 -19.34 11.19 7.90
N GLN A 18 -19.64 12.40 8.33
CA GLN A 18 -19.34 13.63 7.60
C GLN A 18 -17.86 14.00 7.75
N ALA A 19 -17.29 14.57 6.69
CA ALA A 19 -15.93 15.10 6.73
C ALA A 19 -15.82 16.34 7.65
N PRO A 20 -14.64 16.65 8.21
CA PRO A 20 -14.45 17.79 9.11
C PRO A 20 -14.94 19.11 8.52
N GLU A 21 -14.70 19.38 7.24
CA GLU A 21 -15.14 20.60 6.56
C GLU A 21 -16.67 20.69 6.42
N GLN A 22 -17.40 19.57 6.46
CA GLN A 22 -18.87 19.61 6.49
C GLN A 22 -19.37 20.02 7.87
N LEU A 23 -18.73 19.54 8.94
CA LEU A 23 -19.07 19.89 10.33
C LEU A 23 -18.68 21.33 10.68
N LEU A 24 -17.59 21.83 10.08
CA LEU A 24 -17.04 23.16 10.31
C LEU A 24 -17.54 24.22 9.31
N TYR A 25 -18.54 23.89 8.48
CA TYR A 25 -19.10 24.77 7.44
C TYR A 25 -18.04 25.32 6.45
N GLY A 26 -17.02 24.53 6.18
CA GLY A 26 -15.96 24.82 5.22
C GLY A 26 -16.35 24.51 3.77
N ARG A 27 -15.39 24.71 2.85
CA ARG A 27 -15.57 24.42 1.43
C ARG A 27 -15.67 22.93 1.20
N GLN A 28 -16.80 22.49 0.64
CA GLN A 28 -17.03 21.09 0.29
C GLN A 28 -16.54 20.80 -1.14
N THR A 29 -15.90 19.65 -1.32
CA THR A 29 -15.40 19.15 -2.61
C THR A 29 -15.62 17.64 -2.68
N LYS A 30 -15.22 16.98 -3.77
CA LYS A 30 -15.24 15.50 -3.87
C LYS A 30 -14.43 14.80 -2.76
N ALA A 31 -13.55 15.51 -2.06
CA ALA A 31 -12.77 14.98 -0.95
C ALA A 31 -13.62 14.60 0.28
N ILE A 32 -14.87 15.10 0.41
CA ILE A 32 -15.79 14.69 1.47
C ILE A 32 -16.20 13.21 1.31
N ASP A 33 -16.36 12.76 0.06
CA ASP A 33 -16.74 11.37 -0.25
C ASP A 33 -15.57 10.42 0.03
N ILE A 34 -14.33 10.88 -0.18
CA ILE A 34 -13.12 10.12 0.13
C ILE A 34 -13.00 9.89 1.63
N PHE A 35 -13.26 10.92 2.43
CA PHE A 35 -13.29 10.79 3.89
C PHE A 35 -14.37 9.79 4.34
N SER A 36 -15.60 9.97 3.84
CA SER A 36 -16.73 9.09 4.16
C SER A 36 -16.45 7.63 3.77
N LEU A 37 -15.88 7.41 2.59
CA LEU A 37 -15.45 6.09 2.11
C LEU A 37 -14.35 5.51 3.01
N GLY A 38 -13.41 6.32 3.50
CA GLY A 38 -12.37 5.90 4.43
C GLY A 38 -12.97 5.34 5.73
N CYS A 39 -13.99 6.01 6.28
CA CYS A 39 -14.71 5.52 7.46
C CYS A 39 -15.40 4.18 7.18
N ILE A 40 -16.03 4.04 6.01
CA ILE A 40 -16.71 2.79 5.60
C ILE A 40 -15.71 1.66 5.41
N LEU A 41 -14.57 1.91 4.76
CA LEU A 41 -13.53 0.90 4.56
C LEU A 41 -13.00 0.41 5.92
N TYR A 42 -12.68 1.31 6.85
CA TYR A 42 -12.27 0.93 8.20
C TYR A 42 -13.36 0.11 8.92
N PHE A 43 -14.63 0.53 8.82
CA PHE A 43 -15.76 -0.20 9.39
C PHE A 43 -15.87 -1.63 8.87
N CYS A 44 -15.75 -1.82 7.56
CA CYS A 44 -15.75 -3.14 6.93
C CYS A 44 -14.56 -4.00 7.40
N MET A 45 -13.35 -3.44 7.42
CA MET A 45 -12.13 -4.17 7.82
C MET A 45 -12.15 -4.59 9.29
N THR A 46 -12.71 -3.75 10.15
CA THR A 46 -12.79 -3.97 11.61
C THR A 46 -14.08 -4.66 12.06
N LYS A 47 -14.96 -5.03 11.11
CA LYS A 47 -16.25 -5.66 11.38
C LYS A 47 -17.15 -4.85 12.32
N GLY A 48 -17.16 -3.53 12.15
CA GLY A 48 -18.13 -2.65 12.78
C GLY A 48 -17.57 -1.50 13.64
N ARG A 49 -16.24 -1.34 13.73
CA ARG A 49 -15.64 -0.21 14.47
C ARG A 49 -15.55 1.03 13.59
N HIS A 50 -15.46 2.18 14.22
CA HIS A 50 -15.32 3.46 13.52
C HIS A 50 -13.99 4.11 13.91
N PRO A 51 -13.26 4.74 12.97
CA PRO A 51 -11.93 5.29 13.25
C PRO A 51 -11.96 6.50 14.20
N PHE A 52 -13.14 7.06 14.45
CA PHE A 52 -13.38 8.19 15.36
C PHE A 52 -14.17 7.81 16.63
N GLY A 53 -14.20 6.53 17.00
CA GLY A 53 -14.80 6.06 18.25
C GLY A 53 -16.32 5.82 18.22
N GLU A 54 -16.94 5.88 19.39
CA GLU A 54 -18.36 5.57 19.60
C GLU A 54 -19.29 6.66 19.05
N PRO A 55 -20.54 6.35 18.65
CA PRO A 55 -21.43 7.27 17.95
C PRO A 55 -21.57 8.68 18.55
N LEU A 56 -21.57 8.80 19.88
CA LEU A 56 -21.75 10.08 20.59
C LEU A 56 -20.53 11.01 20.51
N GLU A 57 -19.33 10.47 20.29
CA GLU A 57 -18.08 11.23 20.27
C GLU A 57 -17.52 11.46 18.86
N ARG A 58 -18.07 10.79 17.83
CA ARG A 58 -17.52 10.80 16.47
C ARG A 58 -17.37 12.20 15.90
N ASP A 59 -18.42 13.01 15.90
CA ASP A 59 -18.36 14.36 15.32
C ASP A 59 -17.30 15.22 16.01
N LEU A 60 -17.21 15.13 17.35
CA LEU A 60 -16.18 15.82 18.12
C LEU A 60 -14.77 15.34 17.76
N ASN A 61 -14.58 14.03 17.62
CA ASN A 61 -13.30 13.45 17.25
C ASN A 61 -12.91 13.81 15.80
N ILE A 62 -13.87 13.80 14.87
CA ILE A 62 -13.68 14.21 13.47
C ILE A 62 -13.27 15.69 13.41
N SER A 63 -14.01 16.58 14.07
CA SER A 63 -13.69 18.01 14.10
C SER A 63 -12.31 18.28 14.67
N ASN A 64 -11.90 17.52 15.69
CA ASN A 64 -10.58 17.63 16.33
C ASN A 64 -9.47 16.83 15.63
N GLY A 65 -9.76 16.11 14.55
CA GLY A 65 -8.77 15.25 13.86
C GLY A 65 -8.24 14.09 14.72
N LYS A 66 -9.01 13.61 15.69
CA LYS A 66 -8.64 12.51 16.60
C LYS A 66 -9.03 11.16 15.98
N ILE A 67 -8.10 10.58 15.24
CA ILE A 67 -8.25 9.28 14.57
C ILE A 67 -7.56 8.15 15.34
N ASP A 68 -8.16 6.96 15.35
CA ASP A 68 -7.55 5.71 15.83
C ASP A 68 -7.63 4.61 14.77
N LEU A 69 -6.46 4.19 14.27
CA LEU A 69 -6.29 3.13 13.26
C LEU A 69 -5.61 1.86 13.81
N ARG A 70 -5.46 1.72 15.14
CA ARG A 70 -4.73 0.59 15.77
C ARG A 70 -5.24 -0.80 15.40
N LEU A 71 -6.49 -0.93 14.93
CA LEU A 71 -7.05 -2.22 14.52
C LEU A 71 -6.61 -2.66 13.12
N VAL A 72 -6.02 -1.76 12.33
CA VAL A 72 -5.56 -2.02 10.96
C VAL A 72 -4.09 -1.66 10.74
N ASP A 73 -3.40 -1.11 11.75
CA ASP A 73 -1.98 -0.73 11.69
C ASP A 73 -1.03 -1.90 11.35
N CYS A 74 -1.46 -3.12 11.63
CA CYS A 74 -0.76 -4.36 11.27
C CYS A 74 -0.82 -4.70 9.77
N ILE A 75 -1.64 -4.00 8.98
CA ILE A 75 -1.76 -4.12 7.52
C ILE A 75 -1.22 -2.82 6.92
N PRO A 76 0.05 -2.77 6.49
CA PRO A 76 0.69 -1.53 6.06
C PRO A 76 -0.03 -0.81 4.91
N GLU A 77 -0.63 -1.57 3.99
CA GLU A 77 -1.42 -1.01 2.89
C GLU A 77 -2.70 -0.34 3.38
N ALA A 78 -3.31 -0.86 4.44
CA ALA A 78 -4.56 -0.32 5.00
C ALA A 78 -4.28 0.93 5.83
N ASP A 79 -3.27 0.85 6.70
CA ASP A 79 -2.81 1.98 7.49
C ASP A 79 -2.46 3.19 6.62
N ASP A 80 -1.68 2.97 5.56
CA ASP A 80 -1.29 4.04 4.64
C ASP A 80 -2.49 4.69 3.93
N LEU A 81 -3.37 3.88 3.36
CA LEU A 81 -4.51 4.39 2.60
C LEU A 81 -5.49 5.13 3.51
N LEU A 82 -5.86 4.52 4.64
CA LEU A 82 -6.85 5.07 5.56
C LEU A 82 -6.34 6.34 6.23
N SER A 83 -5.05 6.40 6.60
CA SER A 83 -4.43 7.62 7.12
C SER A 83 -4.54 8.79 6.15
N ARG A 84 -4.41 8.55 4.84
CA ARG A 84 -4.55 9.58 3.80
C ARG A 84 -6.01 9.93 3.50
N MET A 85 -6.88 8.93 3.38
CA MET A 85 -8.32 9.15 3.13
C MET A 85 -9.00 9.91 4.27
N LEU A 86 -8.57 9.68 5.52
CA LEU A 86 -9.12 10.27 6.73
C LEU A 86 -8.33 11.49 7.22
N ALA A 87 -7.44 12.04 6.38
CA ALA A 87 -6.72 13.26 6.69
C ALA A 87 -7.68 14.41 7.00
N HIS A 88 -7.37 15.17 8.06
CA HIS A 88 -8.17 16.34 8.45
C HIS A 88 -8.16 17.40 7.35
N ASP A 89 -6.97 17.70 6.80
CA ASP A 89 -6.82 18.53 5.60
C ASP A 89 -7.31 17.78 4.35
N LEU A 90 -8.33 18.35 3.69
CA LEU A 90 -8.93 17.80 2.49
C LEU A 90 -7.97 17.74 1.29
N THR A 91 -6.92 18.56 1.26
CA THR A 91 -5.93 18.59 0.16
C THR A 91 -4.96 17.42 0.19
N MET A 92 -4.84 16.78 1.36
CA MET A 92 -4.01 15.59 1.56
C MET A 92 -4.74 14.30 1.20
N ARG A 93 -6.06 14.36 0.98
CA ARG A 93 -6.87 13.18 0.64
C ARG A 93 -6.65 12.79 -0.83
N PRO A 94 -6.47 11.49 -1.14
CA PRO A 94 -6.31 11.03 -2.51
C PRO A 94 -7.61 11.18 -3.29
N THR A 95 -7.51 11.26 -4.61
CA THR A 95 -8.65 11.13 -5.51
C THR A 95 -9.21 9.70 -5.50
N ALA A 96 -10.46 9.51 -5.89
CA ALA A 96 -11.06 8.17 -6.02
C ALA A 96 -10.25 7.25 -6.97
N GLN A 97 -9.66 7.82 -8.01
CA GLN A 97 -8.82 7.08 -8.95
C GLN A 97 -7.53 6.60 -8.29
N GLU A 98 -6.91 7.41 -7.42
CA GLU A 98 -5.72 7.02 -6.66
C GLU A 98 -6.06 5.98 -5.58
N VAL A 99 -7.22 6.09 -4.93
CA VAL A 99 -7.73 5.07 -3.99
C VAL A 99 -7.82 3.71 -4.69
N LEU A 100 -8.44 3.65 -5.87
CA LEU A 100 -8.59 2.40 -6.64
C LEU A 100 -7.26 1.78 -7.09
N LEU A 101 -6.24 2.60 -7.31
CA LEU A 101 -4.91 2.14 -7.70
C LEU A 101 -4.03 1.75 -6.52
N HIS A 102 -4.49 1.94 -5.29
CA HIS A 102 -3.69 1.67 -4.11
C HIS A 102 -3.34 0.18 -3.93
N PRO A 103 -2.13 -0.18 -3.48
CA PRO A 103 -1.72 -1.57 -3.22
C PRO A 103 -2.62 -2.39 -2.28
N LEU A 104 -3.47 -1.71 -1.49
CA LEU A 104 -4.50 -2.37 -0.68
C LEU A 104 -5.43 -3.24 -1.55
N PHE A 105 -5.76 -2.78 -2.77
CA PHE A 105 -6.68 -3.45 -3.68
C PHE A 105 -5.98 -4.37 -4.69
N TRP A 106 -4.66 -4.53 -4.61
CA TRP A 106 -3.92 -5.39 -5.54
C TRP A 106 -4.05 -6.86 -5.13
N THR A 107 -4.20 -7.73 -6.12
CA THR A 107 -4.05 -9.17 -5.92
C THR A 107 -2.58 -9.53 -5.69
N ASP A 108 -2.32 -10.70 -5.11
CA ASP A 108 -0.93 -11.17 -4.92
C ASP A 108 -0.16 -11.31 -6.24
N GLU A 109 -0.86 -11.61 -7.35
CA GLU A 109 -0.31 -11.59 -8.70
C GLU A 109 0.25 -10.19 -9.04
N TRP A 110 -0.54 -9.13 -8.86
CA TRP A 110 -0.13 -7.75 -9.16
C TRP A 110 0.96 -7.25 -8.21
N ARG A 111 0.91 -7.64 -6.93
CA ARG A 111 1.96 -7.32 -5.95
C ARG A 111 3.29 -7.97 -6.32
N LEU A 112 3.27 -9.25 -6.68
CA LEU A 112 4.46 -9.95 -7.14
C LEU A 112 4.98 -9.37 -8.48
N GLN A 113 4.09 -9.07 -9.41
CA GLN A 113 4.44 -8.47 -10.70
C GLN A 113 5.08 -7.09 -10.54
N PHE A 114 4.57 -6.26 -9.64
CA PHE A 114 5.15 -4.97 -9.31
C PHE A 114 6.59 -5.09 -8.79
N LEU A 115 6.85 -6.03 -7.87
CA LEU A 115 8.19 -6.28 -7.34
C LEU A 115 9.15 -6.80 -8.43
N LYS A 116 8.67 -7.68 -9.32
CA LYS A 116 9.45 -8.19 -10.46
C LYS A 116 9.85 -7.06 -11.41
N GLU A 117 8.89 -6.23 -11.82
CA GLU A 117 9.17 -5.13 -12.74
C GLU A 117 10.06 -4.07 -12.11
N THR A 118 9.86 -3.75 -10.83
CA THR A 118 10.76 -2.86 -10.09
C THR A 118 12.19 -3.42 -10.05
N SER A 119 12.34 -4.73 -9.81
CA SER A 119 13.66 -5.39 -9.87
C SER A 119 14.28 -5.34 -11.26
N ASP A 120 13.51 -5.52 -12.33
CA ASP A 120 14.02 -5.42 -13.70
C ASP A 120 14.48 -3.98 -14.00
N ARG A 121 13.76 -2.96 -13.50
CA ARG A 121 14.15 -1.55 -13.64
C ARG A 121 15.46 -1.25 -12.93
N ILE A 122 15.65 -1.77 -11.73
CA ILE A 122 16.89 -1.62 -10.95
C ILE A 122 18.08 -2.29 -11.64
N GLU A 123 17.89 -3.43 -12.31
CA GLU A 123 18.96 -4.09 -13.07
C GLU A 123 19.38 -3.27 -14.29
N SER A 124 18.44 -2.55 -14.92
CA SER A 124 18.73 -1.66 -16.05
C SER A 124 19.18 -0.25 -15.64
N ALA A 125 19.01 0.14 -14.37
CA ALA A 125 19.31 1.48 -13.89
C ALA A 125 20.79 1.64 -13.48
N HIS A 126 21.29 2.87 -13.56
CA HIS A 126 22.59 3.21 -12.98
C HIS A 126 22.56 3.06 -11.46
N GLU A 127 23.63 2.52 -10.86
CA GLU A 127 23.71 2.23 -9.41
C GLU A 127 23.49 3.47 -8.52
N LYS A 128 23.73 4.67 -9.07
CA LYS A 128 23.57 5.97 -8.39
C LYS A 128 22.27 6.69 -8.75
N SER A 129 21.33 6.01 -9.39
CA SER A 129 20.01 6.58 -9.66
C SER A 129 19.26 6.82 -8.35
N ASN A 130 18.43 7.87 -8.31
CA ASN A 130 17.64 8.22 -7.14
C ASN A 130 16.76 7.05 -6.68
N LEU A 131 16.23 6.26 -7.62
CA LEU A 131 15.45 5.05 -7.33
C LEU A 131 16.27 4.03 -6.52
N VAL A 132 17.46 3.67 -7.01
CA VAL A 132 18.29 2.64 -6.37
C VAL A 132 18.76 3.10 -4.99
N VAL A 133 19.19 4.36 -4.87
CA VAL A 133 19.61 4.94 -3.58
C VAL A 133 18.45 4.92 -2.59
N ALA A 134 17.26 5.40 -2.99
CA ALA A 134 16.10 5.43 -2.10
C ALA A 134 15.65 4.03 -1.66
N ILE A 135 15.74 3.02 -2.55
CA ILE A 135 15.41 1.63 -2.21
C ILE A 135 16.45 1.03 -1.24
N GLU A 136 17.74 1.32 -1.41
CA GLU A 136 18.75 0.85 -0.46
C GLU A 136 18.69 1.54 0.90
N GLU A 137 18.15 2.76 0.95
CA GLU A 137 17.87 3.48 2.19
C GLU A 137 16.59 3.03 2.90
N ILE A 138 15.86 2.03 2.37
CA ILE A 138 14.73 1.44 3.08
C ILE A 138 15.25 0.83 4.39
N HIS A 139 14.91 1.51 5.49
CA HIS A 139 15.20 1.04 6.83
C HIS A 139 14.18 -0.02 7.19
N LEU A 140 14.38 -1.24 6.68
CA LEU A 140 13.78 -2.39 7.32
C LEU A 140 14.22 -2.33 8.79
N THR A 141 13.29 -2.10 9.72
CA THR A 141 13.53 -1.84 11.15
C THR A 141 14.72 -2.63 11.72
N ALA A 142 15.47 -2.07 12.68
CA ALA A 142 16.80 -2.54 13.16
C ALA A 142 17.03 -4.07 13.33
N ARG A 143 15.97 -4.88 13.47
CA ARG A 143 15.97 -6.35 13.40
C ARG A 143 16.16 -6.93 11.97
N HIS A 144 16.34 -6.11 10.93
CA HIS A 144 16.25 -6.52 9.52
C HIS A 144 17.47 -6.15 8.69
N LYS A 145 18.58 -5.73 9.34
CA LYS A 145 19.87 -5.46 8.67
C LYS A 145 20.37 -6.62 7.79
N ARG A 146 19.86 -7.84 8.02
CA ARG A 146 20.09 -9.00 7.17
C ARG A 146 18.80 -9.71 6.82
N TRP A 147 18.35 -9.58 5.57
CA TRP A 147 17.09 -10.18 5.13
C TRP A 147 17.14 -11.72 5.13
N ASP A 148 18.32 -12.31 4.97
CA ASP A 148 18.46 -13.77 4.94
C ASP A 148 18.10 -14.45 6.27
N LYS A 149 18.22 -13.73 7.39
CA LYS A 149 17.87 -14.25 8.73
C LYS A 149 16.37 -14.48 8.94
N LYS A 150 15.52 -13.90 8.09
CA LYS A 150 14.06 -14.08 8.14
C LYS A 150 13.56 -15.21 7.24
N LEU A 151 14.38 -15.63 6.28
CA LEU A 151 14.01 -16.65 5.31
C LEU A 151 14.41 -18.03 5.84
N GLY A 152 13.69 -19.07 5.41
CA GLY A 152 13.97 -20.45 5.79
C GLY A 152 15.39 -20.88 5.43
N ALA A 153 16.06 -21.59 6.35
CA ALA A 153 17.45 -21.99 6.17
C ALA A 153 17.68 -22.81 4.89
N ALA A 154 16.75 -23.70 4.53
CA ALA A 154 16.81 -24.47 3.28
C ALA A 154 16.78 -23.56 2.04
N PHE A 155 15.94 -22.53 2.05
CA PHE A 155 15.89 -21.52 0.98
C PHE A 155 17.21 -20.76 0.88
N ILE A 156 17.74 -20.27 2.00
CA ILE A 156 19.02 -19.53 2.00
C ILE A 156 20.19 -20.39 1.56
N SER A 157 20.25 -21.67 1.94
CA SER A 157 21.25 -22.60 1.42
C SER A 157 21.13 -22.75 -0.09
N ASN A 158 19.91 -22.85 -0.63
CA ASN A 158 19.68 -22.89 -2.07
C ASN A 158 20.12 -21.59 -2.77
N VAL A 159 19.82 -20.42 -2.20
CA VAL A 159 20.27 -19.11 -2.70
C VAL A 159 21.80 -19.03 -2.75
N LYS A 160 22.50 -19.50 -1.70
CA LYS A 160 23.96 -19.47 -1.61
C LYS A 160 24.67 -20.43 -2.57
N SER A 161 24.02 -21.55 -2.89
CA SER A 161 24.53 -22.53 -3.87
C SER A 161 24.21 -22.17 -5.31
N GLY A 162 23.35 -21.17 -5.54
CA GLY A 162 23.01 -20.67 -6.86
C GLY A 162 24.18 -19.95 -7.56
N PRO A 163 24.05 -19.70 -8.88
CA PRO A 163 25.12 -19.11 -9.68
C PRO A 163 25.36 -17.62 -9.36
N ARG A 164 24.32 -16.91 -8.88
CA ARG A 164 24.40 -15.48 -8.56
C ARG A 164 24.68 -15.29 -7.06
N ARG A 165 25.60 -14.37 -6.75
CA ARG A 165 25.85 -13.92 -5.38
C ARG A 165 24.93 -12.74 -5.06
N TYR A 166 24.38 -12.74 -3.85
CA TYR A 166 23.49 -11.69 -3.35
C TYR A 166 24.08 -11.12 -2.05
N ASN A 167 24.01 -9.81 -1.91
CA ASN A 167 24.28 -9.09 -0.67
C ASN A 167 23.04 -9.13 0.23
N PHE A 168 23.15 -9.84 1.36
CA PHE A 168 22.06 -9.98 2.33
C PHE A 168 21.68 -8.71 3.09
N HIS A 169 22.40 -7.61 2.87
CA HIS A 169 22.10 -6.29 3.41
C HIS A 169 21.45 -5.35 2.37
N SER A 170 21.41 -5.75 1.09
CA SER A 170 20.84 -4.94 0.01
C SER A 170 19.37 -5.28 -0.20
N ILE A 171 18.53 -4.26 -0.25
CA ILE A 171 17.10 -4.41 -0.53
C ILE A 171 16.89 -4.67 -2.01
N CYS A 172 17.72 -4.07 -2.89
CA CYS A 172 17.72 -4.39 -4.31
C CYS A 172 18.00 -5.90 -4.54
N ASP A 173 18.92 -6.49 -3.78
CA ASP A 173 19.19 -7.92 -3.89
C ASP A 173 18.08 -8.80 -3.31
N LEU A 174 17.35 -8.34 -2.30
CA LEU A 174 16.15 -9.03 -1.82
C LEU A 174 15.09 -9.13 -2.93
N ILE A 175 14.79 -8.03 -3.61
CA ILE A 175 13.79 -8.03 -4.69
C ILE A 175 14.29 -8.76 -5.94
N ARG A 176 15.61 -8.74 -6.23
CA ARG A 176 16.21 -9.59 -7.27
C ARG A 176 16.04 -11.07 -6.95
N VAL A 177 16.20 -11.49 -5.69
CA VAL A 177 15.93 -12.88 -5.28
C VAL A 177 14.46 -13.24 -5.49
N ILE A 178 13.53 -12.39 -5.05
CA ILE A 178 12.08 -12.59 -5.26
C ILE A 178 11.79 -12.77 -6.76
N ARG A 179 12.30 -11.87 -7.60
CA ARG A 179 12.14 -11.91 -9.05
C ARG A 179 12.71 -13.18 -9.65
N ASN A 180 13.97 -13.52 -9.37
CA ASN A 180 14.64 -14.69 -9.94
C ASN A 180 13.96 -16.01 -9.54
N TYR A 181 13.60 -16.16 -8.27
CA TYR A 181 12.93 -17.37 -7.79
C TYR A 181 11.48 -17.48 -8.26
N SER A 182 10.80 -16.37 -8.53
CA SER A 182 9.47 -16.40 -9.16
C SER A 182 9.54 -16.84 -10.63
N ILE A 183 10.51 -16.34 -11.39
CA ILE A 183 10.69 -16.66 -12.82
C ILE A 183 11.10 -18.12 -13.00
N HIS A 184 12.06 -18.58 -12.20
CA HIS A 184 12.60 -19.92 -12.28
C HIS A 184 11.89 -20.92 -11.35
N TYR A 185 10.69 -20.59 -10.86
CA TYR A 185 9.98 -21.37 -9.84
C TYR A 185 9.87 -22.86 -10.18
N ASN A 186 9.50 -23.17 -11.43
CA ASN A 186 9.34 -24.55 -11.90
C ASN A 186 10.65 -25.35 -11.97
N GLN A 187 11.80 -24.66 -11.97
CA GLN A 187 13.14 -25.27 -11.98
C GLN A 187 13.68 -25.48 -10.56
N LEU A 188 12.98 -25.00 -9.52
CA LEU A 188 13.41 -25.14 -8.14
C LEU A 188 13.21 -26.58 -7.66
N PRO A 189 14.07 -27.06 -6.74
CA PRO A 189 13.84 -28.33 -6.05
C PRO A 189 12.46 -28.37 -5.37
N ILE A 190 11.81 -29.54 -5.36
CA ILE A 190 10.44 -29.72 -4.85
C ILE A 190 10.32 -29.29 -3.37
N ASN A 191 11.33 -29.53 -2.55
CA ASN A 191 11.35 -29.09 -1.15
C ASN A 191 11.36 -27.56 -1.02
N ILE A 192 11.98 -26.85 -1.97
CA ILE A 192 11.99 -25.39 -2.02
C ILE A 192 10.65 -24.85 -2.52
N GLN A 193 10.06 -25.46 -3.57
CA GLN A 193 8.71 -25.11 -4.03
C GLN A 193 7.68 -25.26 -2.91
N LYS A 194 7.71 -26.37 -2.16
CA LYS A 194 6.83 -26.58 -0.99
C LYS A 194 7.04 -25.54 0.10
N LEU A 195 8.29 -25.12 0.35
CA LEU A 195 8.61 -24.11 1.36
C LEU A 195 8.09 -22.72 0.98
N LEU A 196 8.24 -22.35 -0.30
CA LEU A 196 7.81 -21.04 -0.80
C LEU A 196 6.30 -20.99 -1.06
N GLY A 197 5.67 -22.14 -1.35
CA GLY A 197 4.26 -22.21 -1.72
C GLY A 197 4.02 -21.91 -3.20
N PRO A 198 2.83 -22.26 -3.73
CA PRO A 198 2.51 -22.11 -5.14
C PRO A 198 2.48 -20.65 -5.58
N LEU A 199 2.84 -20.39 -6.84
CA LEU A 199 2.64 -19.08 -7.47
C LEU A 199 1.15 -18.81 -7.76
N PRO A 200 0.72 -17.53 -7.76
CA PRO A 200 1.44 -16.36 -7.23
C PRO A 200 1.34 -16.26 -5.69
N SER A 201 0.18 -16.61 -5.11
CA SER A 201 -0.20 -16.23 -3.75
C SER A 201 0.61 -16.89 -2.64
N GLY A 202 0.90 -18.19 -2.75
CA GLY A 202 1.71 -18.88 -1.75
C GLY A 202 3.13 -18.30 -1.71
N PHE A 203 3.74 -18.17 -2.88
CA PHE A 203 5.07 -17.57 -3.05
C PHE A 203 5.13 -16.14 -2.52
N TYR A 204 4.20 -15.27 -2.94
CA TYR A 204 4.16 -13.88 -2.45
C TYR A 204 3.93 -13.82 -0.93
N GLY A 205 2.98 -14.61 -0.42
CA GLY A 205 2.67 -14.70 1.01
C GLY A 205 3.87 -15.12 1.87
N TYR A 206 4.75 -15.98 1.36
CA TYR A 206 5.99 -16.34 2.05
C TYR A 206 6.89 -15.12 2.32
N PHE A 207 7.04 -14.22 1.35
CA PHE A 207 7.84 -13.00 1.52
C PHE A 207 7.08 -11.91 2.29
N ALA A 208 5.80 -11.68 1.98
CA ALA A 208 4.97 -10.66 2.63
C ALA A 208 4.86 -10.89 4.15
N SER A 209 4.69 -12.14 4.59
CA SER A 209 4.66 -12.48 6.03
C SER A 209 5.98 -12.19 6.77
N ARG A 210 7.11 -12.13 6.05
CA ARG A 210 8.45 -11.88 6.61
C ARG A 210 8.88 -10.44 6.47
N PHE A 211 8.38 -9.72 5.46
CA PHE A 211 8.69 -8.34 5.18
C PHE A 211 7.39 -7.56 4.91
N PRO A 212 6.52 -7.36 5.93
CA PRO A 212 5.18 -6.81 5.73
C PRO A 212 5.20 -5.40 5.12
N ASN A 213 6.21 -4.58 5.41
CA ASN A 213 6.31 -3.21 4.90
C ASN A 213 6.94 -3.11 3.50
N LEU A 214 7.58 -4.17 3.00
CA LEU A 214 8.44 -4.11 1.80
C LEU A 214 7.69 -3.58 0.57
N LEU A 215 6.47 -4.10 0.33
CA LEU A 215 5.67 -3.67 -0.81
C LEU A 215 5.37 -2.17 -0.74
N MET A 216 4.88 -1.70 0.41
CA MET A 216 4.47 -0.30 0.58
C MET A 216 5.66 0.65 0.54
N GLU A 217 6.80 0.29 1.12
CA GLU A 217 8.02 1.11 1.08
C GLU A 217 8.51 1.27 -0.37
N ILE A 218 8.59 0.18 -1.12
CA ILE A 218 8.98 0.22 -2.53
C ILE A 218 7.94 0.98 -3.37
N HIS A 219 6.65 0.74 -3.16
CA HIS A 219 5.58 1.42 -3.88
C HIS A 219 5.65 2.94 -3.70
N LYS A 220 5.87 3.43 -2.47
CA LYS A 220 6.02 4.88 -2.22
C LYS A 220 7.20 5.47 -2.96
N ILE A 221 8.34 4.78 -2.96
CA ILE A 221 9.55 5.22 -3.66
C ILE A 221 9.33 5.24 -5.17
N VAL A 222 8.78 4.16 -5.73
CA VAL A 222 8.44 4.09 -7.17
C VAL A 222 7.44 5.17 -7.54
N TYR A 223 6.39 5.37 -6.76
CA TYR A 223 5.40 6.42 -7.01
C TYR A 223 6.02 7.83 -6.92
N GLN A 224 7.01 8.04 -6.05
CA GLN A 224 7.70 9.32 -5.95
C GLN A 224 8.58 9.62 -7.17
N TYR A 225 9.37 8.64 -7.63
CA TYR A 225 10.40 8.88 -8.65
C TYR A 225 9.99 8.47 -10.07
N HIS A 226 9.06 7.52 -10.21
CA HIS A 226 8.78 6.84 -11.48
C HIS A 226 7.28 6.88 -11.87
N ARG A 227 6.41 7.63 -11.15
CA ARG A 227 4.96 7.67 -11.48
C ARG A 227 4.63 8.17 -12.89
N GLU A 228 5.51 9.01 -13.45
CA GLU A 228 5.40 9.62 -14.78
C GLU A 228 6.26 8.88 -15.81
N GLU A 229 6.92 7.78 -15.41
CA GLU A 229 7.71 6.95 -16.31
C GLU A 229 6.81 5.94 -17.02
N GLU A 230 7.05 5.75 -18.33
CA GLU A 230 6.22 4.94 -19.23
C GLU A 230 5.93 3.53 -18.68
N TRP A 231 6.91 2.92 -18.01
CA TRP A 231 6.76 1.56 -17.49
C TRP A 231 5.74 1.48 -16.36
N TYR A 232 5.69 2.48 -15.48
CA TYR A 232 4.78 2.50 -14.35
C TYR A 232 3.37 2.82 -14.84
N GLU A 233 3.24 3.75 -15.80
CA GLU A 233 1.98 4.01 -16.49
C GLU A 233 1.44 2.73 -17.16
N ASN A 234 2.29 2.01 -17.90
CA ASN A 234 1.94 0.72 -18.52
C ASN A 234 1.57 -0.35 -17.49
N PHE A 235 2.24 -0.40 -16.33
CA PHE A 235 1.89 -1.28 -15.22
C PHE A 235 0.47 -0.96 -14.71
N VAL A 236 0.21 0.32 -14.40
CA VAL A 236 -1.09 0.80 -13.93
C VAL A 236 -2.19 0.53 -14.96
N GLU A 237 -1.92 0.74 -16.25
CA GLU A 237 -2.91 0.53 -17.31
C GLU A 237 -3.27 -0.95 -17.47
N ARG A 238 -2.29 -1.85 -17.45
CA ARG A 238 -2.56 -3.30 -17.48
C ARG A 238 -3.35 -3.74 -16.24
N MET A 239 -3.02 -3.21 -15.07
CA MET A 239 -3.76 -3.49 -13.85
C MET A 239 -5.21 -2.99 -13.93
N ARG A 240 -5.43 -1.76 -14.43
CA ARG A 240 -6.78 -1.24 -14.67
C ARG A 240 -7.57 -2.10 -15.63
N ARG A 241 -6.98 -2.52 -16.75
CA ARG A 241 -7.63 -3.41 -17.73
C ARG A 241 -8.00 -4.77 -17.14
N ALA A 242 -7.14 -5.34 -16.29
CA ALA A 242 -7.42 -6.59 -15.60
C ALA A 242 -8.52 -6.45 -14.54
N ASN A 243 -8.59 -5.30 -13.86
CA ASN A 243 -9.62 -4.98 -12.86
C ASN A 243 -10.92 -4.42 -13.51
N GLY A 244 -10.90 -4.16 -14.82
CA GLY A 244 -11.92 -3.46 -15.62
C GLY A 244 -13.13 -4.29 -16.00
N ARG A 245 -13.72 -5.01 -15.04
CA ARG A 245 -15.18 -5.23 -14.99
C ARG A 245 -15.79 -4.23 -14.00
N PHE A 246 -15.72 -2.94 -14.32
CA PHE A 246 -16.55 -1.89 -13.72
C PHE A 246 -16.83 -0.83 -14.78
#